data_AF-A0A2H0SH53-F1
#
_entry.id   AF-A0A2H0SH53-F1
#
_cell.length_a   1.000
_cell.length_b   1.000
_cell.length_c   1.000
_cell.angle_alpha   90.00
_cell.angle_beta   90.00
_cell.angle_gamma   90.00
#
_symmetry.space_group_name_H-M   'P 1'
#
loop_
_entity.id
_entity.type
_entity.pdbx_description
1 polymer ?
#
loop_
_entity_poly.entity_id
_entity_poly.type
_entity_poly.pdbx_seq_one_letter_code
_entity_poly.pdbx_strand_id
1 'polypeptide(L)'
;MTFGITSTIRALEKLFLKTPVVNHHQLVIIGSDDIYVSIGEAKAELEKRSKDTALRDKVLKYLEGDVPEEMLNEARAVMFRNIISPTVELLHGLEIAKQLGLRPLGAEYTADKFSTRNSDKLMLAKLPLLLGKDKNGGLIVQKKKIIDIKANDNKKFHDILTLNNESLYHFHHCLLKNYLLEPIETTDLSNWTKRQGGNAAHYYDKFLALFVYHGILLETFVTNDTESDFADKIVIPAYKKVMSKIGVKPLIVKTCNKVDDDYYWMCYPGDLLK
;
A
#
# COMPACT_ATOMS: atom_id res chain seq x y z
N MET A 1 9.12 1.17 26.27
CA MET A 1 10.13 0.30 25.60
C MET A 1 9.99 0.53 24.12
N THR A 2 10.98 1.15 23.49
CA THR A 2 10.97 1.48 22.07
C THR A 2 11.70 0.37 21.31
N PHE A 3 10.97 -0.40 20.51
CA PHE A 3 11.53 -1.49 19.70
C PHE A 3 11.91 -0.95 18.31
N GLY A 4 13.09 -1.32 17.81
CA GLY A 4 13.44 -1.06 16.41
C GLY A 4 12.51 -1.82 15.47
N ILE A 5 12.17 -1.23 14.32
CA ILE A 5 11.26 -1.81 13.31
C ILE A 5 11.58 -3.29 13.05
N THR A 6 12.87 -3.62 12.91
CA THR A 6 13.35 -5.00 12.68
C THR A 6 13.13 -5.93 13.88
N SER A 7 13.18 -5.44 15.12
CA SER A 7 12.88 -6.24 16.31
C SER A 7 11.38 -6.50 16.51
N THR A 8 10.54 -5.49 16.20
CA THR A 8 9.07 -5.62 16.21
C THR A 8 8.60 -6.58 15.13
N ILE A 9 9.09 -6.42 13.89
CA ILE A 9 8.73 -7.30 12.79
C ILE A 9 9.21 -8.72 13.06
N ARG A 10 10.45 -8.94 13.52
CA ARG A 10 10.91 -10.29 13.87
C ARG A 10 10.10 -10.92 15.00
N ALA A 11 9.63 -10.14 15.98
CA ALA A 11 8.74 -10.65 17.02
C ALA A 11 7.39 -11.07 16.44
N LEU A 12 6.82 -10.27 15.52
CA LEU A 12 5.61 -10.60 14.78
C LEU A 12 5.85 -11.82 13.84
N GLU A 13 6.85 -11.82 12.99
CA GLU A 13 7.13 -12.93 12.06
C GLU A 13 7.39 -14.26 12.76
N LYS A 14 8.13 -14.27 13.89
CA LYS A 14 8.30 -15.47 14.74
C LYS A 14 6.98 -16.01 15.27
N LEU A 15 5.98 -15.14 15.44
CA LEU A 15 4.63 -15.53 15.84
C LEU A 15 3.77 -15.96 14.63
N PHE A 16 4.04 -15.48 13.40
CA PHE A 16 3.03 -15.48 12.33
C PHE A 16 3.37 -16.18 10.99
N LEU A 17 4.63 -16.53 10.65
CA LEU A 17 4.93 -17.07 9.30
C LEU A 17 5.69 -18.41 9.27
N LYS A 18 5.08 -19.42 8.61
CA LYS A 18 5.73 -20.62 8.03
C LYS A 18 4.99 -21.03 6.75
N THR A 19 5.51 -20.70 5.56
CA THR A 19 5.05 -21.36 4.31
C THR A 19 6.07 -21.18 3.15
N PRO A 20 6.26 -22.20 2.28
CA PRO A 20 7.21 -22.16 1.16
C PRO A 20 6.57 -21.70 -0.17
N VAL A 21 7.41 -21.26 -1.11
CA VAL A 21 7.06 -20.73 -2.45
C VAL A 21 7.31 -21.78 -3.54
N VAL A 22 6.44 -21.87 -4.55
CA VAL A 22 6.56 -22.80 -5.71
C VAL A 22 6.48 -22.01 -7.03
N ASN A 23 7.25 -22.42 -8.05
CA ASN A 23 7.36 -21.80 -9.37
C ASN A 23 6.85 -22.72 -10.49
N HIS A 24 6.16 -22.18 -11.49
CA HIS A 24 6.03 -22.76 -12.84
C HIS A 24 5.85 -21.69 -13.93
N HIS A 25 6.24 -21.99 -15.18
CA HIS A 25 6.14 -21.15 -16.38
C HIS A 25 5.47 -21.93 -17.53
N GLN A 26 4.49 -21.33 -18.22
CA GLN A 26 4.40 -21.19 -19.71
C GLN A 26 3.06 -20.55 -20.17
N LEU A 27 3.18 -19.68 -21.20
CA LEU A 27 2.16 -19.00 -22.03
C LEU A 27 1.07 -18.18 -21.32
N VAL A 28 1.28 -16.85 -21.31
CA VAL A 28 0.71 -15.90 -20.34
C VAL A 28 -0.57 -15.23 -20.87
N ILE A 29 -1.73 -15.80 -20.53
CA ILE A 29 -2.84 -14.93 -20.15
C ILE A 29 -2.34 -14.21 -18.90
N ILE A 30 -2.16 -12.88 -18.94
CA ILE A 30 -1.74 -12.11 -17.75
C ILE A 30 -2.82 -12.31 -16.70
N GLY A 31 -2.59 -13.28 -15.82
CA GLY A 31 -3.31 -13.48 -14.59
C GLY A 31 -2.91 -12.38 -13.62
N SER A 32 -3.69 -12.24 -12.57
CA SER A 32 -3.42 -11.27 -11.53
C SER A 32 -2.04 -11.45 -10.86
N ASP A 33 -1.48 -12.66 -10.86
CA ASP A 33 -0.13 -12.91 -10.34
C ASP A 33 0.99 -12.41 -11.26
N ASP A 34 0.72 -12.19 -12.55
CA ASP A 34 1.74 -11.79 -13.53
C ASP A 34 2.12 -10.30 -13.46
N ILE A 35 1.38 -9.49 -12.68
CA ILE A 35 1.69 -8.07 -12.50
C ILE A 35 2.82 -7.83 -11.50
N TYR A 36 3.13 -8.85 -10.68
CA TYR A 36 4.10 -8.74 -9.60
C TYR A 36 5.51 -9.10 -10.04
N VAL A 37 6.48 -8.54 -9.34
CA VAL A 37 7.90 -8.88 -9.45
C VAL A 37 8.46 -9.24 -8.09
N SER A 38 9.48 -10.10 -8.07
CA SER A 38 10.23 -10.38 -6.84
C SER A 38 11.01 -9.14 -6.39
N ILE A 39 11.36 -9.05 -5.10
CA ILE A 39 12.18 -7.96 -4.55
C ILE A 39 13.51 -7.83 -5.30
N GLY A 40 14.17 -8.96 -5.58
CA GLY A 40 15.45 -8.98 -6.31
C GLY A 40 15.33 -8.51 -7.76
N GLU A 41 14.30 -8.97 -8.48
CA GLU A 41 14.01 -8.51 -9.85
C GLU A 41 13.69 -7.02 -9.87
N ALA A 42 12.85 -6.55 -8.95
CA ALA A 42 12.45 -5.14 -8.88
C ALA A 42 13.66 -4.23 -8.66
N LYS A 43 14.56 -4.62 -7.76
CA LYS A 43 15.81 -3.89 -7.50
C LYS A 43 16.72 -3.84 -8.74
N ALA A 44 16.99 -4.98 -9.36
CA ALA A 44 17.84 -5.07 -10.54
C ALA A 44 17.27 -4.27 -11.73
N GLU A 45 15.96 -4.36 -11.95
CA GLU A 45 15.28 -3.61 -13.01
C GLU A 45 15.27 -2.11 -12.73
N LEU A 46 15.05 -1.67 -11.49
CA LEU A 46 15.12 -0.24 -11.15
C LEU A 46 16.51 0.34 -11.41
N GLU A 47 17.57 -0.36 -10.99
CA GLU A 47 18.96 0.04 -11.23
C GLU A 47 19.27 0.13 -12.73
N LYS A 48 18.82 -0.84 -13.53
CA LYS A 48 18.96 -0.80 -14.99
C LYS A 48 18.20 0.39 -15.60
N ARG A 49 16.94 0.59 -15.22
CA ARG A 49 16.08 1.66 -15.74
C ARG A 49 16.58 3.04 -15.39
N SER A 50 17.18 3.23 -14.21
CA SER A 50 17.76 4.52 -13.79
C SER A 50 18.84 5.07 -14.74
N LYS A 51 19.44 4.20 -15.57
CA LYS A 51 20.46 4.56 -16.56
C LYS A 51 19.87 4.76 -17.97
N ASP A 52 18.59 4.45 -18.15
CA ASP A 52 17.87 4.53 -19.41
C ASP A 52 17.12 5.87 -19.52
N THR A 53 17.80 6.89 -20.03
CA THR A 53 17.22 8.22 -20.24
C THR A 53 16.09 8.22 -21.27
N ALA A 54 16.14 7.32 -22.26
CA ALA A 54 15.08 7.19 -23.25
C ALA A 54 13.78 6.67 -22.62
N LEU A 55 13.88 5.71 -21.69
CA LEU A 55 12.74 5.25 -20.89
C LEU A 55 12.20 6.36 -20.00
N ARG A 56 13.08 7.11 -19.31
CA ARG A 56 12.68 8.28 -18.50
C ARG A 56 11.84 9.26 -19.31
N ASP A 57 12.35 9.69 -20.46
CA ASP A 57 11.69 10.68 -21.31
C ASP A 57 10.36 10.15 -21.85
N LYS A 58 10.29 8.85 -22.17
CA LYS A 58 9.05 8.19 -22.58
C LYS A 58 8.00 8.16 -21.47
N VAL A 59 8.41 7.87 -20.23
CA VAL A 59 7.54 7.89 -19.04
C VAL A 59 7.05 9.32 -18.76
N LEU A 60 7.96 10.31 -18.75
CA LEU A 60 7.59 11.72 -18.55
C LEU A 60 6.62 12.21 -19.62
N LYS A 61 6.85 11.87 -20.89
CA LYS A 61 5.92 12.18 -21.98
C LYS A 61 4.56 11.52 -21.77
N TYR A 62 4.54 10.25 -21.34
CA TYR A 62 3.29 9.55 -21.05
C TYR A 62 2.52 10.19 -19.89
N LEU A 63 3.24 10.68 -18.87
CA LEU A 63 2.69 11.37 -17.70
C LEU A 63 2.43 12.87 -17.94
N GLU A 64 2.73 13.39 -19.14
CA GLU A 64 2.63 14.82 -19.45
C GLU A 64 3.43 15.70 -18.47
N GLY A 65 4.51 15.14 -17.91
CA GLY A 65 5.35 15.76 -16.88
C GLY A 65 4.74 15.80 -15.47
N ASP A 66 3.52 15.32 -15.23
CA ASP A 66 2.86 15.36 -13.91
C ASP A 66 3.29 14.19 -13.01
N VAL A 67 4.51 14.29 -12.47
CA VAL A 67 5.08 13.36 -11.48
C VAL A 67 5.01 14.01 -10.09
N PRO A 68 4.55 13.30 -9.03
CA PRO A 68 4.63 13.80 -7.66
C PRO A 68 6.05 14.22 -7.27
N GLU A 69 6.18 15.35 -6.58
CA GLU A 69 7.48 15.98 -6.29
C GLU A 69 8.42 15.05 -5.53
N GLU A 70 7.87 14.27 -4.60
CA GLU A 70 8.57 13.31 -3.74
C GLU A 70 9.21 12.15 -4.53
N MET A 71 8.83 11.99 -5.81
CA MET A 71 9.29 10.95 -6.72
C MET A 71 10.12 11.49 -7.91
N LEU A 72 10.35 12.82 -7.99
CA LEU A 72 11.11 13.43 -9.09
C LEU A 72 12.61 13.17 -8.98
N ASN A 73 13.15 13.26 -7.77
CA ASN A 73 14.60 13.32 -7.54
C ASN A 73 15.23 11.96 -7.26
N GLU A 74 14.47 11.04 -6.66
CA GLU A 74 14.95 9.70 -6.32
C GLU A 74 13.81 8.69 -6.45
N ALA A 75 14.17 7.44 -6.75
CA ALA A 75 13.20 6.37 -6.77
C ALA A 75 12.74 6.03 -5.34
N ARG A 76 11.44 5.81 -5.15
CA ARG A 76 10.83 5.53 -3.83
C ARG A 76 10.18 4.15 -3.79
N ALA A 77 10.14 3.55 -2.61
CA ALA A 77 9.26 2.42 -2.32
C ALA A 77 7.93 2.97 -1.81
N VAL A 78 6.88 2.89 -2.62
CA VAL A 78 5.62 3.61 -2.39
C VAL A 78 4.55 2.68 -1.87
N MET A 79 3.90 3.08 -0.79
CA MET A 79 2.66 2.46 -0.30
C MET A 79 1.51 3.43 -0.50
N PHE A 80 0.45 3.01 -1.18
CA PHE A 80 -0.69 3.88 -1.50
C PHE A 80 -1.93 3.51 -0.70
N ARG A 81 -2.34 4.34 0.27
CA ARG A 81 -3.50 4.06 1.13
C ARG A 81 -4.41 5.27 1.19
N ASN A 82 -5.63 5.12 1.71
CA ASN A 82 -6.47 6.30 1.97
C ASN A 82 -5.86 7.17 3.07
N ILE A 83 -5.38 6.54 4.15
CA ILE A 83 -4.58 7.13 5.23
C ILE A 83 -3.53 6.08 5.62
N ILE A 84 -2.26 6.49 5.69
CA ILE A 84 -1.16 5.64 6.14
C ILE A 84 -1.26 5.48 7.66
N SER A 85 -1.08 4.24 8.13
CA SER A 85 -1.30 3.89 9.52
C SER A 85 -0.36 2.76 9.93
N PRO A 86 0.05 2.63 11.20
CA PRO A 86 0.99 1.59 11.66
C PRO A 86 0.32 0.21 11.74
N THR A 87 -0.23 -0.28 10.62
CA THR A 87 -0.72 -1.64 10.46
C THR A 87 0.45 -2.60 10.26
N VAL A 88 0.21 -3.88 10.47
CA VAL A 88 1.17 -4.95 10.17
C VAL A 88 1.62 -4.90 8.72
N GLU A 89 0.71 -4.61 7.79
CA GLU A 89 1.04 -4.41 6.37
C GLU A 89 2.04 -3.27 6.16
N LEU A 90 1.85 -2.10 6.80
CA LEU A 90 2.82 -1.00 6.72
C LEU A 90 4.19 -1.43 7.26
N LEU A 91 4.22 -2.08 8.42
CA LEU A 91 5.49 -2.53 9.00
C LEU A 91 6.23 -3.47 8.05
N HIS A 92 5.53 -4.42 7.43
CA HIS A 92 6.16 -5.31 6.46
C HIS A 92 6.61 -4.57 5.19
N GLY A 93 5.81 -3.64 4.67
CA GLY A 93 6.20 -2.77 3.56
C GLY A 93 7.46 -1.96 3.84
N LEU A 94 7.64 -1.45 5.06
CA LEU A 94 8.86 -0.77 5.49
C LEU A 94 10.09 -1.69 5.46
N GLU A 95 9.94 -2.95 5.85
CA GLU A 95 11.05 -3.93 5.75
C GLU A 95 11.37 -4.27 4.30
N ILE A 96 10.37 -4.37 3.42
CA ILE A 96 10.60 -4.53 1.97
C ILE A 96 11.34 -3.31 1.40
N ALA A 97 10.93 -2.08 1.75
CA ALA A 97 11.60 -0.86 1.33
C ALA A 97 13.09 -0.86 1.74
N LYS A 98 13.37 -1.30 2.96
CA LYS A 98 14.74 -1.47 3.47
C LYS A 98 15.54 -2.52 2.68
N GLN A 99 14.94 -3.66 2.34
CA GLN A 99 15.59 -4.68 1.50
C GLN A 99 15.89 -4.18 0.08
N LEU A 100 15.00 -3.36 -0.48
CA LEU A 100 15.20 -2.68 -1.76
C LEU A 100 16.30 -1.61 -1.68
N GLY A 101 16.60 -1.10 -0.48
CA GLY A 101 17.50 0.03 -0.29
C GLY A 101 16.88 1.35 -0.74
N LEU A 102 15.55 1.47 -0.68
CA LEU A 102 14.81 2.65 -1.09
C LEU A 102 14.18 3.34 0.11
N ARG A 103 14.06 4.67 0.04
CA ARG A 103 13.30 5.43 1.03
C ARG A 103 11.80 5.17 0.86
N PRO A 104 11.08 4.79 1.93
CA PRO A 104 9.64 4.59 1.85
C PRO A 104 8.91 5.92 1.65
N LEU A 105 7.77 5.87 0.96
CA LEU A 105 6.84 6.98 0.80
C LEU A 105 5.42 6.46 1.03
N GLY A 106 4.73 7.05 2.00
CA GLY A 106 3.31 6.83 2.22
C GLY A 106 2.48 7.78 1.35
N ALA A 107 2.04 7.32 0.19
CA ALA A 107 1.15 8.08 -0.67
C ALA A 107 -0.30 7.91 -0.20
N GLU A 108 -1.00 9.01 0.03
CA GLU A 108 -2.34 9.04 0.60
C GLU A 108 -3.39 9.52 -0.41
N TYR A 109 -4.65 9.16 -0.16
CA TYR A 109 -5.80 9.69 -0.91
C TYR A 109 -6.94 10.08 0.03
N THR A 110 -6.78 11.23 0.69
CA THR A 110 -7.70 11.69 1.73
C THR A 110 -9.00 12.31 1.19
N ALA A 111 -9.04 12.67 -0.09
CA ALA A 111 -10.25 13.18 -0.75
C ALA A 111 -11.24 12.07 -1.15
N ASP A 112 -10.83 10.80 -1.04
CA ASP A 112 -11.73 9.66 -1.20
C ASP A 112 -12.76 9.59 -0.06
N LYS A 113 -13.85 8.88 -0.30
CA LYS A 113 -14.93 8.67 0.68
C LYS A 113 -14.65 7.44 1.53
N PHE A 114 -14.87 7.59 2.83
CA PHE A 114 -15.00 6.47 3.75
C PHE A 114 -16.23 5.63 3.36
N SER A 115 -16.06 4.30 3.31
CA SER A 115 -17.13 3.37 2.97
C SER A 115 -16.98 2.12 3.81
N THR A 116 -18.06 1.75 4.49
CA THR A 116 -18.15 0.51 5.28
C THR A 116 -18.08 -0.77 4.44
N ARG A 117 -18.21 -0.67 3.12
CA ARG A 117 -18.10 -1.81 2.18
C ARG A 117 -16.66 -2.18 1.85
N ASN A 118 -15.71 -1.29 2.11
CA ASN A 118 -14.30 -1.55 1.93
C ASN A 118 -13.67 -1.87 3.29
N SER A 119 -13.10 -3.07 3.40
CA SER A 119 -12.51 -3.62 4.63
C SER A 119 -11.37 -2.75 5.15
N ASP A 120 -10.42 -2.36 4.29
CA ASP A 120 -9.28 -1.50 4.63
C ASP A 120 -9.76 -0.14 5.20
N LYS A 121 -10.74 0.50 4.55
CA LYS A 121 -11.33 1.76 5.04
C LYS A 121 -12.00 1.58 6.39
N LEU A 122 -12.77 0.49 6.55
CA LEU A 122 -13.45 0.18 7.81
C LEU A 122 -12.46 -0.01 8.98
N MET A 123 -11.28 -0.57 8.73
CA MET A 123 -10.26 -0.79 9.77
C MET A 123 -9.61 0.52 10.26
N LEU A 124 -9.60 1.58 9.44
CA LEU A 124 -9.23 2.93 9.91
C LEU A 124 -10.23 3.42 10.97
N ALA A 125 -11.52 3.12 10.82
CA ALA A 125 -12.57 3.53 11.76
C ALA A 125 -12.67 2.63 13.01
N LYS A 126 -12.24 1.37 12.89
CA LYS A 126 -12.35 0.33 13.92
C LYS A 126 -11.04 -0.43 14.03
N LEU A 127 -10.08 0.12 14.76
CA LEU A 127 -8.72 -0.40 14.92
C LEU A 127 -8.74 -1.84 15.47
N PRO A 128 -8.31 -2.85 14.70
CA PRO A 128 -8.03 -4.17 15.25
C PRO A 128 -6.64 -4.24 15.87
N LEU A 129 -6.56 -4.27 17.19
CA LEU A 129 -5.31 -4.43 17.95
C LEU A 129 -5.00 -5.93 18.11
N LEU A 130 -3.85 -6.35 17.59
CA LEU A 130 -3.36 -7.73 17.68
C LEU A 130 -2.69 -7.96 19.03
N LEU A 131 -3.35 -8.72 19.90
CA LEU A 131 -2.86 -9.01 21.25
C LEU A 131 -2.01 -10.29 21.33
N GLY A 132 -2.08 -11.15 20.31
CA GLY A 132 -1.31 -12.39 20.24
C GLY A 132 -2.07 -13.51 19.54
N LYS A 133 -1.74 -14.75 19.91
CA LYS A 133 -2.44 -15.96 19.48
C LYS A 133 -2.99 -16.72 20.68
N ASP A 134 -4.12 -17.40 20.48
CA ASP A 134 -4.63 -18.36 21.46
C ASP A 134 -3.87 -19.69 21.39
N LYS A 135 -4.26 -20.65 22.26
CA LYS A 135 -3.65 -21.99 22.32
C LYS A 135 -3.78 -22.82 21.04
N ASN A 136 -4.70 -22.46 20.15
CA ASN A 136 -4.96 -23.13 18.88
C ASN A 136 -4.32 -22.38 17.69
N GLY A 137 -3.61 -21.28 17.95
CA GLY A 137 -3.00 -20.45 16.92
C GLY A 137 -3.93 -19.39 16.30
N GLY A 138 -5.16 -19.25 16.78
CA GLY A 138 -6.12 -18.24 16.35
C GLY A 138 -5.71 -16.84 16.82
N LEU A 139 -5.96 -15.81 16.01
CA LEU A 139 -5.60 -14.43 16.36
C LEU A 139 -6.47 -13.90 17.51
N ILE A 140 -5.83 -13.37 18.56
CA ILE A 140 -6.50 -12.62 19.61
C ILE A 140 -6.50 -11.15 19.21
N VAL A 141 -7.67 -10.63 18.82
CA VAL A 141 -7.83 -9.25 18.37
C VAL A 141 -8.82 -8.51 19.26
N GLN A 142 -8.40 -7.36 19.80
CA GLN A 142 -9.29 -6.38 20.40
C GLN A 142 -9.63 -5.29 19.39
N LYS A 143 -10.92 -5.03 19.15
CA LYS A 143 -11.35 -4.00 18.20
C LYS A 143 -11.74 -2.72 18.95
N LYS A 144 -11.11 -1.59 18.62
CA LYS A 144 -11.44 -0.27 19.19
C LYS A 144 -12.09 0.62 18.12
N LYS A 145 -13.35 1.00 18.35
CA LYS A 145 -14.04 1.98 17.50
C LYS A 145 -13.51 3.38 17.84
N ILE A 146 -13.10 4.15 16.83
CA ILE A 146 -12.54 5.50 17.02
C ILE A 146 -13.35 6.62 16.37
N ILE A 147 -14.34 6.30 15.52
CA ILE A 147 -15.30 7.27 14.96
C ILE A 147 -16.76 6.78 15.16
N ASP A 148 -17.74 7.64 14.90
CA ASP A 148 -19.10 7.19 14.61
C ASP A 148 -19.18 6.70 13.15
N ILE A 149 -19.12 5.38 12.95
CA ILE A 149 -19.11 4.76 11.62
C ILE A 149 -20.38 5.11 10.82
N LYS A 150 -21.55 5.08 11.47
CA LYS A 150 -22.83 5.31 10.77
C LYS A 150 -22.96 6.76 10.35
N ALA A 151 -22.56 7.70 11.21
CA ALA A 151 -22.64 9.12 10.93
C ALA A 151 -21.60 9.60 9.90
N ASN A 152 -20.57 8.81 9.60
CA ASN A 152 -19.47 9.20 8.72
C ASN A 152 -19.36 8.38 7.42
N ASP A 153 -20.19 7.36 7.22
CA ASP A 153 -20.25 6.62 5.95
C ASP A 153 -20.50 7.59 4.78
N ASN A 154 -19.76 7.42 3.69
CA ASN A 154 -19.73 8.27 2.50
C ASN A 154 -19.19 9.71 2.67
N LYS A 155 -18.68 10.09 3.85
CA LYS A 155 -17.92 11.34 4.01
C LYS A 155 -16.48 11.18 3.52
N LYS A 156 -15.86 12.28 3.10
CA LYS A 156 -14.43 12.26 2.74
C LYS A 156 -13.57 12.10 3.98
N PHE A 157 -12.42 11.44 3.86
CA PHE A 157 -11.56 11.17 5.02
C PHE A 157 -11.13 12.44 5.77
N HIS A 158 -10.86 13.54 5.07
CA HIS A 158 -10.48 14.81 5.71
C HIS A 158 -11.61 15.47 6.51
N ASP A 159 -12.88 15.12 6.26
CA ASP A 159 -14.05 15.66 6.97
C ASP A 159 -14.42 14.85 8.23
N ILE A 160 -13.73 13.74 8.49
CA ILE A 160 -14.08 12.80 9.57
C ILE A 160 -13.33 13.17 10.86
N LEU A 161 -14.10 13.29 11.94
CA LEU A 161 -13.58 13.44 13.30
C LEU A 161 -13.68 12.13 14.08
N THR A 162 -12.71 11.92 14.98
CA THR A 162 -12.75 10.85 15.99
C THR A 162 -13.80 11.13 17.05
N LEU A 163 -14.11 10.12 17.86
CA LEU A 163 -14.99 10.26 19.03
C LEU A 163 -14.45 11.28 20.06
N ASN A 164 -13.18 11.67 19.95
CA ASN A 164 -12.53 12.70 20.77
C ASN A 164 -12.44 14.06 20.04
N ASN A 165 -13.17 14.26 18.94
CA ASN A 165 -13.18 15.47 18.11
C ASN A 165 -11.85 15.86 17.45
N GLU A 166 -10.90 14.94 17.30
CA GLU A 166 -9.69 15.18 16.51
C GLU A 166 -9.91 14.73 15.05
N SER A 167 -9.14 15.25 14.09
CA SER A 167 -9.21 14.75 12.71
C SER A 167 -8.75 13.30 12.64
N LEU A 168 -9.50 12.44 11.94
CA LEU A 168 -9.11 11.03 11.73
C LEU A 168 -7.73 10.90 11.07
N TYR A 169 -7.43 11.78 10.12
CA TYR A 169 -6.12 11.89 9.48
C TYR A 169 -5.03 12.17 10.52
N HIS A 170 -5.22 13.20 11.34
CA HIS A 170 -4.27 13.59 12.37
C HIS A 170 -4.06 12.47 13.40
N PHE A 171 -5.14 11.81 13.83
CA PHE A 171 -5.08 10.68 14.76
C PHE A 171 -4.14 9.58 14.26
N HIS A 172 -4.32 9.10 13.01
CA HIS A 172 -3.47 8.03 12.46
C HIS A 172 -2.02 8.46 12.25
N HIS A 173 -1.77 9.71 11.85
CA HIS A 173 -0.41 10.25 11.73
C HIS A 173 0.28 10.37 13.09
N CYS A 174 -0.45 10.74 14.15
CA CYS A 174 0.05 10.73 15.52
C CYS A 174 0.38 9.31 15.99
N LEU A 175 -0.48 8.32 15.70
CA LEU A 175 -0.18 6.92 15.97
C LEU A 175 1.10 6.47 15.26
N LEU A 176 1.23 6.80 13.98
CA LEU A 176 2.38 6.45 13.16
C LEU A 176 3.68 7.04 13.72
N LYS A 177 3.67 8.34 14.03
CA LYS A 177 4.81 9.07 14.60
C LYS A 177 5.23 8.54 15.97
N ASN A 178 4.26 8.15 16.80
CA ASN A 178 4.55 7.64 18.14
C ASN A 178 5.03 6.19 18.12
N TYR A 179 4.63 5.42 17.10
CA TYR A 179 4.96 4.00 17.01
C TYR A 179 6.30 3.74 16.31
N LEU A 180 6.60 4.48 15.24
CA LEU A 180 7.83 4.29 14.48
C LEU A 180 9.00 5.05 15.10
N LEU A 181 10.16 4.40 15.18
CA LEU A 181 11.40 5.09 15.54
C LEU A 181 11.85 6.08 14.47
N GLU A 182 11.67 5.70 13.21
CA GLU A 182 12.01 6.51 12.05
C GLU A 182 10.72 6.94 11.36
N PRO A 183 10.48 8.25 11.20
CA PRO A 183 9.27 8.71 10.54
C PRO A 183 9.29 8.32 9.06
N ILE A 184 8.15 7.86 8.56
CA ILE A 184 7.90 7.72 7.12
C ILE A 184 7.41 9.06 6.58
N GLU A 185 7.93 9.45 5.41
CA GLU A 185 7.42 10.58 4.67
C GLU A 185 6.06 10.24 4.07
N THR A 186 5.09 11.15 4.19
CA THR A 186 3.73 10.98 3.67
C THR A 186 3.38 12.14 2.75
N THR A 187 2.58 11.87 1.72
CA THR A 187 2.08 12.88 0.79
C THR A 187 0.66 12.58 0.36
N ASP A 188 -0.21 13.59 0.34
CA ASP A 188 -1.59 13.43 -0.11
C ASP A 188 -1.69 13.66 -1.63
N LEU A 189 -1.89 12.58 -2.37
CA LEU A 189 -2.03 12.61 -3.81
C LEU A 189 -3.43 13.01 -4.28
N SER A 190 -4.35 13.42 -3.40
CA SER A 190 -5.72 13.82 -3.75
C SER A 190 -5.79 14.82 -4.91
N ASN A 191 -4.92 15.84 -4.91
CA ASN A 191 -4.89 16.83 -5.97
C ASN A 191 -4.32 16.27 -7.28
N TRP A 192 -3.28 15.44 -7.20
CA TRP A 192 -2.71 14.75 -8.36
C TRP A 192 -3.76 13.83 -8.99
N THR A 193 -4.40 12.98 -8.19
CA THR A 193 -5.49 12.09 -8.59
C THR A 193 -6.63 12.84 -9.26
N LYS A 194 -7.02 14.01 -8.73
CA LYS A 194 -8.04 14.86 -9.33
C LYS A 194 -7.64 15.38 -10.72
N ARG A 195 -6.39 15.82 -10.90
CA ARG A 195 -5.87 16.25 -12.22
C ARG A 195 -5.84 15.11 -13.22
N GLN A 196 -5.56 13.89 -12.76
CA GLN A 196 -5.54 12.67 -13.58
C GLN A 196 -6.95 12.06 -13.82
N GLY A 197 -8.01 12.84 -13.66
CA GLY A 197 -9.39 12.44 -13.99
C GLY A 197 -10.26 12.04 -12.79
N GLY A 198 -9.71 11.99 -11.58
CA GLY A 198 -10.45 11.91 -10.31
C GLY A 198 -11.17 10.61 -9.99
N ASN A 199 -11.24 9.66 -10.93
CA ASN A 199 -11.76 8.30 -10.69
C ASN A 199 -10.67 7.25 -10.96
N ALA A 200 -10.75 6.12 -10.27
CA ALA A 200 -9.74 5.06 -10.38
C ALA A 200 -9.57 4.57 -11.81
N ALA A 201 -10.65 4.38 -12.57
CA ALA A 201 -10.58 3.94 -13.97
C ALA A 201 -9.79 4.90 -14.90
N HIS A 202 -9.65 6.17 -14.53
CA HIS A 202 -8.98 7.19 -15.31
C HIS A 202 -7.55 7.46 -14.85
N TYR A 203 -7.29 7.48 -13.54
CA TYR A 203 -5.95 7.80 -13.03
C TYR A 203 -5.04 6.59 -12.91
N TYR A 204 -5.56 5.35 -12.87
CA TYR A 204 -4.73 4.19 -12.51
C TYR A 204 -3.61 3.88 -13.52
N ASP A 205 -3.81 4.16 -14.81
CA ASP A 205 -2.74 3.93 -15.80
C ASP A 205 -1.62 4.95 -15.66
N LYS A 206 -1.94 6.21 -15.38
CA LYS A 206 -0.95 7.24 -15.03
C LYS A 206 -0.26 6.90 -13.71
N PHE A 207 -1.01 6.42 -12.72
CA PHE A 207 -0.48 6.00 -11.43
C PHE A 207 0.51 4.83 -11.57
N LEU A 208 0.12 3.78 -12.29
CA LEU A 208 1.01 2.65 -12.56
C LEU A 208 2.21 3.02 -13.42
N ALA A 209 2.08 4.00 -14.32
CA ALA A 209 3.20 4.50 -15.11
C ALA A 209 4.30 5.17 -14.26
N LEU A 210 3.98 5.71 -13.08
CA LEU A 210 4.99 6.22 -12.14
C LEU A 210 6.01 5.13 -11.80
N PHE A 211 5.54 3.90 -11.57
CA PHE A 211 6.37 2.76 -11.17
C PHE A 211 7.07 2.06 -12.33
N VAL A 212 7.01 2.63 -13.54
CA VAL A 212 7.89 2.20 -14.62
C VAL A 212 9.31 2.72 -14.40
N TYR A 213 9.47 3.92 -13.81
CA TYR A 213 10.79 4.56 -13.65
C TYR A 213 11.01 5.19 -12.27
N HIS A 214 9.99 5.83 -11.68
CA HIS A 214 10.12 6.69 -10.50
C HIS A 214 10.04 5.94 -9.15
N GLY A 215 9.92 4.61 -9.16
CA GLY A 215 9.84 3.85 -7.92
C GLY A 215 9.30 2.44 -8.09
N ILE A 216 8.99 1.84 -6.95
CA ILE A 216 8.39 0.51 -6.83
C ILE A 216 7.12 0.64 -6.00
N LEU A 217 6.00 0.15 -6.52
CA LEU A 217 4.75 0.07 -5.76
C LEU A 217 4.79 -1.15 -4.84
N LEU A 218 4.58 -0.91 -3.56
CA LEU A 218 4.42 -1.94 -2.55
C LEU A 218 2.92 -2.14 -2.29
N GLU A 219 2.34 -3.14 -2.94
CA GLU A 219 0.91 -3.40 -2.87
C GLU A 219 0.58 -4.88 -3.14
N THR A 220 -0.43 -5.39 -2.45
CA THR A 220 -1.08 -6.66 -2.77
C THR A 220 -2.50 -6.39 -3.22
N PHE A 221 -2.75 -6.54 -4.52
CA PHE A 221 -4.09 -6.60 -5.09
C PHE A 221 -4.68 -7.98 -4.83
N VAL A 222 -5.83 -8.01 -4.15
CA VAL A 222 -6.57 -9.24 -3.86
C VAL A 222 -7.23 -9.74 -5.15
N THR A 223 -7.15 -11.05 -5.38
CA THR A 223 -7.54 -11.69 -6.64
C THR A 223 -8.58 -12.78 -6.44
N ASN A 224 -9.19 -12.83 -5.25
CA ASN A 224 -10.25 -13.77 -4.92
C ASN A 224 -11.62 -13.24 -5.36
N ASP A 225 -12.60 -14.13 -5.49
CA ASP A 225 -13.89 -13.88 -6.15
C ASP A 225 -14.72 -12.72 -5.57
N THR A 226 -14.41 -12.24 -4.35
CA THR A 226 -15.13 -11.14 -3.69
C THR A 226 -14.46 -9.77 -3.82
N GLU A 227 -13.14 -9.71 -3.99
CA GLU A 227 -12.38 -8.45 -4.12
C GLU A 227 -11.65 -8.31 -5.48
N SER A 228 -11.70 -9.34 -6.35
CA SER A 228 -11.09 -9.35 -7.70
C SER A 228 -11.63 -8.25 -8.60
N ASP A 229 -12.85 -7.78 -8.35
CA ASP A 229 -13.55 -6.80 -9.17
C ASP A 229 -12.73 -5.52 -9.40
N PHE A 230 -12.02 -5.02 -8.38
CA PHE A 230 -11.18 -3.84 -8.54
C PHE A 230 -9.92 -4.16 -9.36
N ALA A 231 -9.27 -5.30 -9.07
CA ALA A 231 -8.09 -5.73 -9.82
C ALA A 231 -8.43 -5.92 -11.31
N ASP A 232 -9.48 -6.70 -11.59
CA ASP A 232 -9.86 -7.10 -12.94
C ASP A 232 -10.42 -5.93 -13.77
N LYS A 233 -11.19 -5.03 -13.15
CA LYS A 233 -11.83 -3.91 -13.87
C LYS A 233 -10.97 -2.66 -13.94
N ILE A 234 -10.04 -2.47 -13.02
CA ILE A 234 -9.24 -1.23 -12.90
C ILE A 234 -7.75 -1.50 -13.06
N VAL A 235 -7.16 -2.33 -12.19
CA VAL A 235 -5.70 -2.49 -12.11
C VAL A 235 -5.13 -3.20 -13.34
N ILE A 236 -5.67 -4.36 -13.70
CA ILE A 236 -5.18 -5.16 -14.83
C ILE A 236 -5.33 -4.42 -16.17
N PRO A 237 -6.48 -3.78 -16.49
CA PRO A 237 -6.59 -2.97 -17.71
C PRO A 237 -5.61 -1.80 -17.74
N ALA A 238 -5.43 -1.09 -16.63
CA ALA A 238 -4.47 0.01 -16.54
C ALA A 238 -3.03 -0.49 -16.73
N TYR A 239 -2.66 -1.60 -16.09
CA TYR A 239 -1.35 -2.23 -16.23
C TYR A 239 -1.06 -2.62 -17.69
N LYS A 240 -2.00 -3.31 -18.35
CA LYS A 240 -1.90 -3.68 -19.77
C LYS A 240 -1.78 -2.44 -20.66
N LYS A 241 -2.52 -1.37 -20.37
CA LYS A 241 -2.45 -0.10 -21.10
C LYS A 241 -1.05 0.52 -20.98
N VAL A 242 -0.50 0.62 -19.77
CA VAL A 242 0.87 1.13 -19.54
C VAL A 242 1.90 0.30 -20.32
N MET A 243 1.82 -1.03 -20.22
CA MET A 243 2.71 -1.91 -20.97
C MET A 243 2.61 -1.69 -22.49
N SER A 244 1.40 -1.58 -23.04
CA SER A 244 1.20 -1.37 -24.48
C SER A 244 1.77 -0.03 -24.97
N LYS A 245 1.76 1.01 -24.13
CA LYS A 245 2.19 2.37 -24.49
C LYS A 245 3.67 2.60 -24.24
N ILE A 246 4.19 2.08 -23.13
CA ILE A 246 5.58 2.31 -22.71
C ILE A 246 6.49 1.14 -23.12
N GLY A 247 5.95 -0.07 -23.24
CA GLY A 247 6.71 -1.28 -23.61
C GLY A 247 7.45 -1.93 -22.43
N VAL A 248 7.27 -1.41 -21.22
CA VAL A 248 7.92 -1.89 -20.00
C VAL A 248 6.87 -1.99 -18.89
N LYS A 249 6.94 -3.07 -18.10
CA LYS A 249 6.02 -3.27 -16.97
C LYS A 249 6.32 -2.34 -15.79
N PRO A 250 5.29 -1.81 -15.11
CA PRO A 250 5.41 -1.25 -13.77
C PRO A 250 6.09 -2.23 -12.79
N LEU A 251 6.88 -1.72 -11.85
CA LEU A 251 7.46 -2.51 -10.77
C LEU A 251 6.51 -2.54 -9.57
N ILE A 252 5.87 -3.68 -9.36
CA ILE A 252 4.93 -3.91 -8.26
C ILE A 252 5.43 -5.10 -7.44
N VAL A 253 5.67 -4.89 -6.16
CA VAL A 253 6.10 -5.92 -5.22
C VAL A 253 4.97 -6.17 -4.22
N LYS A 254 4.58 -7.44 -4.03
CA LYS A 254 3.59 -7.83 -3.02
C LYS A 254 4.07 -7.43 -1.63
N THR A 255 3.24 -6.72 -0.87
CA THR A 255 3.51 -6.41 0.55
C THR A 255 3.19 -7.58 1.45
N CYS A 256 2.33 -8.49 1.01
CA CYS A 256 1.93 -9.64 1.80
C CYS A 256 1.29 -10.70 0.92
N ASN A 257 1.36 -11.94 1.37
CA ASN A 257 0.55 -13.02 0.82
C ASN A 257 -0.81 -12.97 1.51
N LYS A 258 -1.69 -12.04 1.09
CA LYS A 258 -3.10 -12.05 1.53
C LYS A 258 -3.72 -13.33 0.98
N VAL A 259 -3.77 -14.37 1.82
CA VAL A 259 -4.68 -15.50 1.61
C VAL A 259 -6.07 -15.02 2.01
N ASP A 260 -7.12 -15.57 1.39
CA ASP A 260 -8.51 -15.30 1.74
C ASP A 260 -8.68 -15.28 3.27
N ASP A 261 -9.30 -14.21 3.77
CA ASP A 261 -9.58 -13.93 5.19
C ASP A 261 -8.38 -13.57 6.11
N ASP A 262 -7.20 -13.24 5.59
CA ASP A 262 -6.07 -12.89 6.48
C ASP A 262 -6.17 -11.46 7.08
N TYR A 263 -7.06 -11.34 8.07
CA TYR A 263 -7.31 -10.16 8.91
C TYR A 263 -6.04 -9.63 9.61
N TYR A 264 -5.00 -10.44 9.70
CA TYR A 264 -3.70 -10.11 10.31
C TYR A 264 -3.08 -8.85 9.71
N TRP A 265 -3.07 -8.70 8.38
CA TRP A 265 -2.37 -7.60 7.71
C TRP A 265 -2.99 -6.23 8.00
N MET A 266 -4.30 -6.20 8.25
CA MET A 266 -5.04 -5.01 8.65
C MET A 266 -4.93 -4.71 10.15
N CYS A 267 -4.36 -5.62 10.95
CA CYS A 267 -4.19 -5.41 12.38
C CYS A 267 -3.14 -4.35 12.69
N TYR A 268 -3.31 -3.75 13.84
CA TYR A 268 -2.38 -2.84 14.51
C TYR A 268 -1.64 -3.60 15.62
N PRO A 269 -0.42 -3.19 15.96
CA PRO A 269 0.29 -3.68 17.14
C PRO A 269 -0.54 -3.54 18.42
N GLY A 270 -0.58 -4.59 19.24
CA GLY A 270 -1.43 -4.62 20.45
C GLY A 270 -1.03 -3.62 21.55
N ASP A 271 0.18 -3.09 21.49
CA ASP A 271 0.72 -2.07 22.39
C ASP A 271 0.57 -0.64 21.85
N LEU A 272 -0.01 -0.47 20.66
CA LEU A 272 -0.09 0.83 19.96
C LEU A 272 -0.78 1.95 20.77
N LEU A 273 -1.73 1.59 21.64
CA LEU A 273 -2.54 2.55 22.40
C LEU A 273 -2.17 2.62 23.89
N LYS A 274 -1.01 2.09 24.27
CA LYS A 274 -0.52 2.11 25.67
C LYS A 274 0.22 3.39 26.01
#